data_AF-A0A2K9NV25-F1
#
_entry.id   AF-A0A2K9NV25-F1
#
_cell.length_a   1.000
_cell.length_b   1.000
_cell.length_c   1.000
_cell.angle_alpha   90.00
_cell.angle_beta   90.00
_cell.angle_gamma   90.00
#
_symmetry.space_group_name_H-M   'P 1'
#
loop_
_entity.id
_entity.type
_entity.pdbx_description
1 polymer ?
#
loop_
_entity_poly.entity_id
_entity_poly.type
_entity_poly.pdbx_seq_one_letter_code
_entity_poly.pdbx_strand_id
1 'polypeptide(L)'
;MYKSARPALSILDQFTPEVLGIFWITRDELSRDLIAFDDFNYLFDGLISQYLYGQGVGSDKHAHIFFTQNFSDKVFLAHLRTKDLTKSQISGDIDEQIALLQGGNPARKTILIFDKTEHEWLPELKKRYSQFEFKALEA
;
A
#
# COMPACT_ATOMS: atom_id res chain seq x y z
N MET A 1 -14.41 24.29 -26.97
CA MET A 1 -13.17 23.60 -26.52
C MET A 1 -13.55 22.59 -25.45
N TYR A 2 -13.72 21.32 -25.80
CA TYR A 2 -13.91 20.26 -24.81
C TYR A 2 -12.55 19.93 -24.19
N LYS A 3 -12.38 20.21 -22.89
CA LYS A 3 -11.30 19.61 -22.11
C LYS A 3 -11.63 18.13 -22.03
N SER A 4 -10.91 17.31 -22.80
CA SER A 4 -10.98 15.86 -22.65
C SER A 4 -10.43 15.53 -21.27
N ALA A 5 -11.31 15.28 -20.30
CA ALA A 5 -10.91 14.73 -19.01
C ALA A 5 -10.32 13.35 -19.31
N ARG A 6 -9.02 13.17 -18.99
CA ARG A 6 -8.43 11.82 -19.04
C ARG A 6 -9.28 10.93 -18.14
N PRO A 7 -9.70 9.73 -18.60
CA PRO A 7 -10.34 8.79 -17.69
C PRO A 7 -9.37 8.54 -16.53
N ALA A 8 -9.89 8.55 -15.30
CA ALA A 8 -9.11 8.14 -14.14
C ALA A 8 -8.59 6.72 -14.41
N LEU A 9 -7.28 6.52 -14.30
CA LEU A 9 -6.69 5.20 -14.45
C LEU A 9 -7.20 4.32 -13.32
N SER A 10 -7.59 3.08 -13.62
CA SER A 10 -7.89 2.11 -12.56
C SER A 10 -6.62 1.88 -11.71
N ILE A 11 -6.79 1.49 -10.45
CA ILE A 11 -5.69 0.98 -9.62
C ILE A 11 -4.92 -0.13 -10.35
N LEU A 12 -5.67 -1.00 -11.04
CA LEU A 12 -5.11 -2.14 -11.77
C LEU A 12 -4.22 -1.70 -12.93
N ASP A 13 -4.56 -0.60 -13.61
CA ASP A 13 -3.79 -0.08 -14.75
C ASP A 13 -2.43 0.50 -14.33
N GLN A 14 -2.27 0.84 -13.05
CA GLN A 14 -1.04 1.39 -12.49
C GLN A 14 -0.08 0.29 -11.99
N PHE A 15 -0.52 -0.98 -12.02
CA PHE A 15 0.30 -2.12 -11.61
C PHE A 15 1.14 -2.65 -12.76
N THR A 16 2.44 -2.37 -12.72
CA THR A 16 3.42 -2.82 -13.72
C THR A 16 4.44 -3.79 -13.10
N PRO A 17 5.21 -4.54 -13.92
CA PRO A 17 6.23 -5.46 -13.41
C PRO A 17 7.28 -4.79 -12.51
N GLU A 18 7.53 -3.48 -12.64
CA GLU A 18 8.49 -2.74 -11.80
C GLU A 18 8.00 -2.46 -10.37
N VAL A 19 6.69 -2.63 -10.13
CA VAL A 19 6.04 -2.33 -8.84
C VAL A 19 6.40 -3.39 -7.81
N LEU A 20 7.19 -3.02 -6.81
CA LEU A 20 7.55 -3.86 -5.68
C LEU A 20 6.38 -4.07 -4.70
N GLY A 21 5.49 -3.09 -4.58
CA GLY A 21 4.32 -3.18 -3.71
C GLY A 21 3.61 -1.87 -3.47
N ILE A 22 2.68 -1.89 -2.53
CA ILE A 22 1.79 -0.79 -2.18
C ILE A 22 1.88 -0.49 -0.68
N PHE A 23 2.02 0.79 -0.33
CA PHE A 23 1.57 1.27 0.97
C PHE A 23 0.16 1.81 0.85
N TRP A 24 -0.75 1.19 1.59
CA TRP A 24 -2.15 1.57 1.71
C TRP A 24 -2.37 2.26 3.06
N ILE A 25 -2.30 3.58 3.04
CA ILE A 25 -2.32 4.41 4.25
C ILE A 25 -3.72 5.00 4.39
N THR A 26 -4.42 4.62 5.45
CA THR A 26 -5.79 5.06 5.71
C THR A 26 -5.95 5.54 7.14
N ARG A 27 -7.02 6.28 7.41
CA ARG A 27 -7.36 6.66 8.79
C ARG A 27 -7.85 5.46 9.57
N ASP A 28 -8.71 4.64 8.97
CA ASP A 28 -9.49 3.65 9.69
C ASP A 28 -8.82 2.26 9.73
N GLU A 29 -9.41 1.36 10.50
CA GLU A 29 -8.96 -0.02 10.59
C GLU A 29 -9.17 -0.77 9.27
N LEU A 30 -8.32 -1.78 9.04
CA LEU A 30 -8.46 -2.67 7.90
C LEU A 30 -9.84 -3.33 7.95
N SER A 31 -10.67 -2.96 6.98
CA SER A 31 -12.04 -3.45 6.86
C SER A 31 -12.46 -3.47 5.39
N ARG A 32 -13.59 -4.12 5.12
CA ARG A 32 -14.13 -4.25 3.75
C ARG A 32 -14.68 -2.95 3.20
N ASP A 33 -15.01 -2.02 4.08
CA ASP A 33 -15.61 -0.74 3.74
C ASP A 33 -14.56 0.31 3.36
N LEU A 34 -13.26 -0.02 3.47
CA LEU A 34 -12.19 0.87 3.06
C LEU A 34 -12.16 1.07 1.54
N ILE A 35 -11.87 2.31 1.14
CA ILE A 35 -11.64 2.65 -0.27
C ILE A 35 -10.50 1.80 -0.83
N ALA A 36 -10.70 1.27 -2.04
CA ALA A 36 -9.79 0.36 -2.74
C ALA A 36 -9.67 -1.05 -2.14
N PHE A 37 -10.50 -1.41 -1.15
CA PHE A 37 -10.48 -2.76 -0.59
C PHE A 37 -10.69 -3.83 -1.66
N ASP A 38 -11.71 -3.70 -2.51
CA ASP A 38 -12.02 -4.72 -3.51
C ASP A 38 -10.88 -4.88 -4.53
N ASP A 39 -10.29 -3.76 -4.98
CA ASP A 39 -9.16 -3.76 -5.92
C ASP A 39 -7.92 -4.42 -5.31
N PHE A 40 -7.56 -4.06 -4.08
CA PHE A 40 -6.42 -4.65 -3.40
C PHE A 40 -6.68 -6.11 -3.02
N ASN A 41 -7.88 -6.45 -2.58
CA ASN A 41 -8.23 -7.82 -2.26
C ASN A 41 -8.23 -8.69 -3.54
N TYR A 42 -8.63 -8.15 -4.68
CA TYR A 42 -8.50 -8.83 -5.97
C TYR A 42 -7.03 -9.00 -6.37
N LEU A 43 -6.22 -7.95 -6.30
CA LEU A 43 -4.78 -8.00 -6.60
C LEU A 43 -4.00 -8.98 -5.72
N PHE A 44 -4.50 -9.23 -4.51
CA PHE A 44 -3.89 -10.13 -3.52
C PHE A 44 -4.69 -11.42 -3.34
N ASP A 45 -5.39 -11.89 -4.37
CA ASP A 45 -6.02 -13.21 -4.44
C ASP A 45 -6.94 -13.54 -3.25
N GLY A 46 -7.63 -12.53 -2.72
CA GLY A 46 -8.54 -12.66 -1.58
C GLY A 46 -7.85 -12.77 -0.21
N LEU A 47 -6.52 -12.64 -0.13
CA LEU A 47 -5.76 -12.80 1.12
C LEU A 47 -6.20 -11.85 2.22
N ILE A 48 -6.58 -10.62 1.87
CA ILE A 48 -7.06 -9.61 2.83
C ILE A 48 -8.37 -10.08 3.45
N SER A 49 -9.32 -10.55 2.63
CA SER A 49 -10.58 -11.12 3.11
C SER A 49 -10.37 -12.35 3.98
N GLN A 50 -9.46 -13.24 3.60
CA GLN A 50 -9.11 -14.42 4.39
C GLN A 50 -8.54 -14.03 5.76
N TYR A 51 -7.65 -13.04 5.79
CA TYR A 51 -7.10 -12.49 7.02
C TYR A 51 -8.20 -11.94 7.93
N LEU A 52 -9.12 -11.12 7.38
CA LEU A 52 -10.25 -10.55 8.15
C LEU A 52 -11.23 -11.61 8.66
N TYR A 53 -11.39 -12.73 7.96
CA TYR A 53 -12.23 -13.84 8.43
C TYR A 53 -11.53 -14.73 9.48
N GLY A 54 -10.22 -14.92 9.35
CA GLY A 54 -9.43 -15.77 10.24
C GLY A 54 -9.02 -15.10 11.55
N GLN A 55 -8.90 -13.77 11.54
CA GLN A 55 -8.74 -12.96 12.74
C GLN A 55 -10.08 -12.87 13.46
N GLY A 56 -10.27 -13.69 14.50
CA GLY A 56 -11.27 -13.37 15.52
C GLY A 56 -11.02 -11.95 16.04
N VAL A 57 -12.10 -11.18 16.27
CA VAL A 57 -12.09 -9.80 16.77
C VAL A 57 -11.00 -9.63 17.86
N GLY A 58 -9.92 -8.88 17.59
CA GLY A 58 -8.96 -8.54 18.64
C GLY A 58 -7.46 -8.34 18.33
N SER A 59 -6.95 -8.45 17.09
CA SER A 59 -5.59 -7.94 16.85
C SER A 59 -5.66 -6.45 16.52
N ASP A 60 -5.48 -5.60 17.53
CA ASP A 60 -5.32 -4.14 17.42
C ASP A 60 -3.94 -3.78 16.82
N LYS A 61 -3.62 -4.41 15.69
CA LYS A 61 -2.44 -4.08 14.91
C LYS A 61 -2.82 -2.92 14.00
N HIS A 62 -2.08 -1.82 14.11
CA HIS A 62 -2.26 -0.67 13.24
C HIS A 62 -1.48 -0.80 11.92
N ALA A 63 -0.65 -1.83 11.77
CA ALA A 63 0.03 -2.18 10.53
C ALA A 63 -0.21 -3.66 10.17
N HIS A 64 -0.56 -3.89 8.90
CA HIS A 64 -0.70 -5.24 8.33
C HIS A 64 0.12 -5.33 7.06
N ILE A 65 0.79 -6.47 6.84
CA ILE A 65 1.50 -6.74 5.60
C ILE A 65 1.03 -8.04 4.98
N PHE A 66 0.76 -7.98 3.68
CA PHE A 66 0.34 -9.08 2.84
C PHE A 66 1.35 -9.25 1.73
N PHE A 67 1.58 -10.49 1.32
CA PHE A 67 2.45 -10.80 0.20
C PHE A 67 1.74 -11.74 -0.76
N THR A 68 1.80 -11.41 -2.05
CA THR A 68 1.39 -12.30 -3.14
C THR A 68 2.50 -12.39 -4.19
N GLN A 69 2.27 -13.11 -5.27
CA GLN A 69 3.10 -13.11 -6.46
C GLN A 69 2.40 -12.38 -7.60
N ASN A 70 3.10 -11.46 -8.25
CA ASN A 70 2.65 -10.83 -9.48
C ASN A 70 3.84 -10.72 -10.45
N PHE A 71 3.61 -11.01 -11.73
CA PHE A 71 4.66 -11.11 -12.75
C PHE A 71 5.83 -12.03 -12.35
N SER A 72 5.52 -13.17 -11.71
CA SER A 72 6.50 -14.15 -11.20
C SER A 72 7.42 -13.65 -10.07
N ASP A 73 7.19 -12.44 -9.55
CA ASP A 73 7.95 -11.87 -8.44
C ASP A 73 7.03 -11.57 -7.24
N LYS A 74 7.60 -11.61 -6.04
CA LYS A 74 6.87 -11.29 -4.80
C LYS A 74 6.50 -9.80 -4.77
N VAL A 75 5.24 -9.51 -4.45
CA VAL A 75 4.68 -8.16 -4.27
C VAL A 75 4.11 -8.05 -2.87
N PHE A 76 4.30 -6.89 -2.23
CA PHE A 76 3.72 -6.62 -0.91
C PHE A 76 2.59 -5.58 -0.95
N LEU A 77 1.69 -5.68 0.02
CA LEU A 77 0.73 -4.63 0.38
C LEU A 77 0.84 -4.41 1.87
N ALA A 78 1.19 -3.21 2.28
CA ALA A 78 1.24 -2.79 3.67
C ALA A 78 0.07 -1.84 3.95
N HIS A 79 -0.92 -2.28 4.72
CA HIS A 79 -1.98 -1.41 5.23
C HIS A 79 -1.53 -0.75 6.54
N LEU A 80 -1.63 0.58 6.62
CA LEU A 80 -1.25 1.38 7.78
C LEU A 80 -2.43 2.24 8.21
N ARG A 81 -2.96 1.98 9.41
CA ARG A 81 -3.99 2.80 10.07
C ARG A 81 -3.32 3.98 10.75
N THR A 82 -3.77 5.20 10.49
CA THR A 82 -3.18 6.41 11.09
C THR A 82 -4.01 7.01 12.22
N LYS A 83 -5.28 6.60 12.40
CA LYS A 83 -6.12 7.12 13.47
C LYS A 83 -5.53 6.79 14.84
N ASP A 84 -5.56 7.80 15.71
CA ASP A 84 -5.04 7.76 17.07
C ASP A 84 -3.53 7.47 17.19
N LEU A 85 -2.79 7.55 16.08
CA LEU A 85 -1.33 7.41 16.06
C LEU A 85 -0.64 8.74 15.81
N THR A 86 0.53 8.89 16.42
CA THR A 86 1.45 9.97 16.09
C THR A 86 2.16 9.69 14.77
N LYS A 87 2.61 10.75 14.10
CA LYS A 87 3.45 10.65 12.91
C LYS A 87 4.67 9.74 13.13
N SER A 88 5.31 9.84 14.30
CA SER A 88 6.49 9.03 14.62
C SER A 88 6.19 7.53 14.69
N GLN A 89 4.99 7.15 15.14
CA GLN A 89 4.59 5.74 15.18
C GLN A 89 4.41 5.21 13.75
N ILE A 90 3.67 5.93 12.92
CA ILE A 90 3.44 5.55 11.52
C ILE A 90 4.78 5.49 10.75
N SER A 91 5.67 6.47 10.98
CA SER A 91 7.02 6.42 10.43
C SER A 91 7.77 5.16 10.86
N GLY A 92 7.69 4.76 12.13
CA GLY A 92 8.29 3.52 12.62
C GLY A 92 7.73 2.28 11.91
N ASP A 93 6.41 2.20 11.73
CA ASP A 93 5.79 1.07 11.03
C ASP A 93 6.24 0.98 9.57
N ILE A 94 6.36 2.12 8.89
CA ILE A 94 6.90 2.18 7.53
C ILE A 94 8.34 1.68 7.51
N ASP A 95 9.17 2.08 8.47
CA ASP A 95 10.57 1.63 8.57
C ASP A 95 10.65 0.11 8.71
N GLU A 96 9.79 -0.47 9.56
CA GLU A 96 9.68 -1.92 9.74
C GLU A 96 9.26 -2.61 8.43
N GLN A 97 8.25 -2.10 7.74
CA GLN A 97 7.81 -2.69 6.46
C GLN A 97 8.89 -2.59 5.39
N ILE A 98 9.57 -1.45 5.28
CA ILE A 98 10.68 -1.26 4.33
C ILE A 98 11.84 -2.23 4.64
N ALA A 99 12.15 -2.47 5.92
CA ALA A 99 13.18 -3.42 6.31
C ALA A 99 12.88 -4.86 5.85
N LEU A 100 11.60 -5.24 5.77
CA LEU A 100 11.17 -6.55 5.26
C LEU A 100 11.35 -6.72 3.73
N LEU A 101 11.61 -5.63 3.00
CA LEU A 101 11.80 -5.65 1.54
C LEU A 101 13.25 -5.98 1.14
N GLN A 102 14.15 -6.17 2.10
CA GLN A 102 15.54 -6.51 1.84
C GLN A 102 15.66 -7.88 1.14
N GLY A 103 16.39 -7.94 0.02
CA GLY A 103 16.63 -9.16 -0.75
C GLY A 103 15.68 -9.38 -1.94
N GLY A 104 14.86 -8.40 -2.30
CA GLY A 104 14.02 -8.44 -3.50
C GLY A 104 14.78 -8.28 -4.82
N ASN A 105 14.08 -8.50 -5.94
CA ASN A 105 14.60 -8.31 -7.29
C ASN A 105 15.06 -6.84 -7.47
N PRO A 106 16.34 -6.56 -7.76
CA PRO A 106 16.85 -5.19 -7.87
C PRO A 106 16.23 -4.40 -9.04
N ALA A 107 15.59 -5.08 -10.00
CA ALA A 107 14.85 -4.43 -11.08
C ALA A 107 13.51 -3.82 -10.61
N ARG A 108 12.98 -4.28 -9.47
CA ARG A 108 11.72 -3.78 -8.88
C ARG A 108 12.04 -2.82 -7.76
N LYS A 109 11.85 -1.54 -8.04
CA LYS A 109 12.13 -0.45 -7.09
C LYS A 109 10.93 0.43 -6.83
N THR A 110 9.83 0.24 -7.56
CA THR A 110 8.69 1.15 -7.48
C THR A 110 7.75 0.75 -6.36
N ILE A 111 7.46 1.67 -5.44
CA ILE A 111 6.46 1.48 -4.39
C ILE A 111 5.32 2.47 -4.63
N LEU A 112 4.11 1.95 -4.75
CA LEU A 112 2.92 2.75 -4.94
C LEU A 112 2.38 3.21 -3.59
N ILE A 113 2.00 4.48 -3.48
CA ILE A 113 1.46 5.08 -2.27
C ILE A 113 -0.01 5.41 -2.49
N PHE A 114 -0.88 4.65 -1.86
CA PHE A 114 -2.30 4.94 -1.78
C PHE A 114 -2.61 5.58 -0.42
N ASP A 115 -2.63 6.91 -0.41
CA ASP A 115 -2.76 7.70 0.81
C ASP A 115 -4.10 8.44 0.78
N LYS A 116 -4.97 8.08 1.74
CA LYS A 116 -6.28 8.75 1.94
C LYS A 116 -6.31 9.53 3.25
N THR A 117 -5.13 9.97 3.72
CA THR A 117 -4.97 10.78 4.92
C THR A 117 -4.75 12.27 4.59
N GLU A 118 -4.73 13.12 5.62
CA GLU A 118 -4.43 14.56 5.47
C GLU A 118 -2.92 14.83 5.37
N HIS A 119 -2.08 13.85 5.70
CA HIS A 119 -0.62 13.99 5.70
C HIS A 119 -0.05 13.56 4.36
N GLU A 120 0.78 14.39 3.73
CA GLU A 120 1.43 14.04 2.47
C GLU A 120 2.64 13.12 2.71
N TRP A 121 2.44 11.80 2.72
CA TRP A 121 3.53 10.83 2.95
C TRP A 121 4.54 10.75 1.79
N LEU A 122 4.07 10.95 0.56
CA LEU A 122 4.87 10.72 -0.65
C LEU A 122 6.19 11.51 -0.71
N PRO A 123 6.23 12.85 -0.47
CA PRO A 123 7.49 13.60 -0.50
C PRO A 123 8.49 13.16 0.57
N GLU A 124 7.98 12.78 1.75
CA GLU A 124 8.80 12.34 2.88
C GLU A 124 9.46 10.99 2.58
N LEU A 125 8.70 10.04 2.04
CA LEU A 125 9.22 8.72 1.65
C LEU A 125 10.28 8.83 0.57
N LYS A 126 10.06 9.67 -0.46
CA LYS A 126 11.07 9.94 -1.50
C LYS A 126 12.38 10.48 -0.93
N LYS A 127 12.31 11.35 0.07
CA LYS A 127 13.50 11.93 0.71
C LYS A 127 14.24 10.90 1.58
N ARG A 128 13.50 10.09 2.32
CA ARG A 128 14.05 9.16 3.31
C ARG A 128 14.61 7.88 2.67
N TYR A 129 13.99 7.43 1.59
CA TYR A 129 14.22 6.12 0.98
C TYR A 129 14.60 6.24 -0.50
N SER A 130 15.74 6.89 -0.76
CA SER A 130 16.19 7.20 -2.12
C SER A 130 16.50 5.98 -2.99
N GLN A 131 16.61 4.78 -2.41
CA GLN A 131 16.78 3.53 -3.15
C GLN A 131 15.49 3.05 -3.85
N PHE A 132 14.32 3.55 -3.45
CA PHE A 132 13.03 3.20 -4.05
C PHE A 132 12.46 4.37 -4.86
N GLU A 133 11.65 4.04 -5.84
CA GLU A 133 10.86 4.99 -6.62
C GLU A 133 9.43 5.02 -6.09
N PHE A 134 9.05 6.08 -5.36
CA PHE A 134 7.68 6.20 -4.88
C PHE A 134 6.79 6.93 -5.89
N LYS A 135 5.62 6.37 -6.17
CA LYS A 135 4.59 6.98 -7.03
C LYS A 135 3.26 7.05 -6.27
N ALA A 136 2.50 8.13 -6.47
CA ALA A 136 1.12 8.18 -5.99
C ALA A 136 0.28 7.14 -6.75
N LEU A 137 -0.62 6.47 -6.04
CA LEU A 137 -1.63 5.61 -6.61
C LEU A 137 -2.97 6.35 -6.56
N GLU A 138 -3.50 6.71 -7.72
CA GLU A 138 -4.78 7.40 -7.83
C GLU A 138 -5.90 6.37 -7.99
N ALA A 139 -7.01 6.57 -7.26
CA ALA A 139 -8.28 5.85 -7.43
C ALA A 139 -9.44 6.76 -7.08
#